data_AF-A0A1Q4H8Q0-F1
#
_entry.id   AF-A0A1Q4H8Q0-F1
#
_cell.length_a   1.000
_cell.length_b   1.000
_cell.length_c   1.000
_cell.angle_alpha   90.00
_cell.angle_beta   90.00
_cell.angle_gamma   90.00
#
_symmetry.space_group_name_H-M   'P 1'
#
loop_
_entity.id
_entity.type
_entity.pdbx_description
1 polymer ?
#
loop_
_entity_poly.entity_id
_entity_poly.type
_entity_poly.pdbx_seq_one_letter_code
_entity_poly.pdbx_strand_id
1 'polypeptide(L)' 'MRPEASGFRASPLTVWVGSARFDFSPGRDVIVGYGPGSDIALERLGPPASPPPAPRPEVVLRFAG' A
#
# COMPACT_ATOMS: atom_id res chain seq x y z
N MET A 1 -11.59 -17.54 -31.47
CA MET A 1 -10.54 -17.01 -30.59
C MET A 1 -11.17 -16.80 -29.21
N ARG A 2 -10.97 -17.73 -28.27
CA ARG A 2 -11.37 -17.54 -26.86
C ARG A 2 -10.27 -16.71 -26.20
N PRO A 3 -10.57 -15.74 -25.31
CA PRO A 3 -9.54 -15.21 -24.46
C PRO A 3 -9.14 -16.35 -23.54
N GLU A 4 -7.94 -16.89 -23.74
CA GLU A 4 -7.28 -17.67 -22.71
C GLU A 4 -7.24 -16.74 -21.50
N ALA A 5 -8.11 -16.99 -20.52
CA ALA A 5 -8.01 -16.36 -19.23
C ALA A 5 -6.67 -16.83 -18.69
N SER A 6 -5.64 -16.03 -18.90
CA SER A 6 -4.33 -16.23 -18.29
C SER A 6 -4.61 -16.39 -16.81
N GLY A 7 -4.49 -17.63 -16.31
CA GLY A 7 -4.65 -17.99 -14.91
C GLY A 7 -3.51 -17.43 -14.06
N PHE A 8 -2.99 -16.25 -14.42
CA PHE A 8 -1.99 -15.52 -13.70
C PHE A 8 -2.65 -14.94 -12.46
N ARG A 9 -2.68 -15.76 -11.41
CA ARG A 9 -2.98 -15.28 -10.07
C ARG A 9 -1.82 -14.40 -9.65
N ALA A 10 -1.93 -13.11 -9.93
CA ALA A 10 -0.97 -12.11 -9.49
C ALA A 10 -0.70 -12.30 -7.99
N SER A 11 0.59 -12.32 -7.62
CA SER A 11 0.96 -12.53 -6.23
C SER A 11 0.61 -11.27 -5.42
N PRO A 12 0.17 -11.42 -4.16
CA PRO A 12 -0.08 -10.28 -3.30
C PRO A 12 1.20 -9.46 -3.08
N LEU A 13 1.05 -8.14 -2.97
CA LEU A 13 2.15 -7.26 -2.60
C LEU A 13 2.26 -7.24 -1.08
N THR A 14 3.33 -7.83 -0.54
CA THR A 14 3.67 -7.70 0.87
C THR A 14 4.62 -6.52 1.06
N VAL A 15 4.27 -5.60 1.95
CA VAL A 15 5.11 -4.47 2.35
C VAL A 15 5.44 -4.58 3.83
N TRP A 16 6.71 -4.36 4.17
CA TRP A 16 7.18 -4.25 5.55
C TRP A 16 7.58 -2.81 5.85
N VAL A 17 7.09 -2.27 6.96
CA VAL A 17 7.48 -0.95 7.46
C VAL A 17 7.86 -1.09 8.94
N GLY A 18 9.15 -1.05 9.23
CA GLY A 18 9.65 -1.46 10.55
C GLY A 18 9.26 -2.92 10.84
N SER A 19 8.61 -3.18 11.97
CA SER A 19 8.07 -4.50 12.34
C SER A 19 6.64 -4.76 11.81
N ALA A 20 6.00 -3.77 11.18
CA ALA A 20 4.64 -3.91 10.67
C ALA A 20 4.63 -4.55 9.27
N ARG A 21 3.68 -5.46 9.05
CA ARG A 21 3.45 -6.16 7.77
C ARG A 21 2.10 -5.76 7.20
N PHE A 22 2.07 -5.46 5.90
CA PHE A 22 0.88 -5.16 5.12
C PHE A 22 0.81 -6.05 3.90
N ASP A 23 -0.35 -6.63 3.63
CA ASP A 23 -0.58 -7.50 2.47
C ASP A 23 -1.68 -6.88 1.60
N PHE A 24 -1.36 -6.62 0.34
CA PHE A 24 -2.27 -6.00 -0.62
C PHE A 24 -2.64 -6.98 -1.72
N SER A 25 -3.95 -7.04 -2.02
CA SER A 25 -4.44 -7.77 -3.18
C SER A 25 -4.00 -7.09 -4.47
N PRO A 26 -3.68 -7.85 -5.52
CA PRO A 26 -3.36 -7.29 -6.83
C PRO A 26 -4.49 -6.45 -7.43
N GLY A 27 -4.15 -5.61 -8.41
CA GLY A 27 -5.12 -4.90 -9.25
C GLY A 27 -5.52 -3.50 -8.74
N ARG A 28 -4.79 -2.96 -7.76
CA ARG A 28 -4.96 -1.58 -7.30
C ARG A 28 -3.64 -0.96 -6.90
N ASP A 29 -3.61 0.37 -6.90
CA ASP A 29 -2.51 1.14 -6.35
C ASP A 29 -2.60 1.16 -4.81
N VAL A 30 -1.44 1.22 -4.16
CA VAL A 30 -1.30 1.32 -2.70
C VAL A 30 -0.75 2.70 -2.33
N ILE A 31 -1.46 3.40 -1.46
CA ILE A 31 -1.12 4.75 -1.01
C ILE A 31 -0.42 4.69 0.36
N VAL A 32 0.81 5.18 0.43
CA VAL A 32 1.57 5.32 1.68
C VAL A 32 1.78 6.80 1.97
N GLY A 33 1.36 7.25 3.15
CA GLY A 33 1.41 8.67 3.47
C GLY A 33 0.74 9.00 4.79
N TYR A 34 0.41 10.28 4.93
CA TYR A 34 -0.22 10.81 6.13
C TYR A 34 -1.69 11.16 5.89
N GLY A 35 -2.54 10.86 6.88
CA GLY A 35 -3.94 11.27 6.89
C GLY A 35 -4.89 10.32 6.16
N PRO A 36 -6.19 10.69 6.10
CA PRO A 36 -7.25 9.82 5.63
C PRO A 36 -7.07 9.44 4.15
N GLY A 37 -7.30 8.16 3.84
CA GLY A 37 -7.15 7.62 2.48
C GLY A 37 -5.81 6.95 2.19
N SER A 38 -4.85 6.98 3.12
CA SER A 38 -3.63 6.16 3.03
C SER A 38 -3.94 4.71 3.38
N ASP A 39 -3.49 3.78 2.53
CA ASP A 39 -3.52 2.34 2.82
C ASP A 39 -2.50 1.97 3.92
N ILE A 40 -1.37 2.67 3.95
CA ILE A 40 -0.40 2.66 5.07
C ILE A 40 -0.29 4.07 5.64
N ALA A 41 -0.92 4.29 6.79
CA ALA A 41 -0.91 5.56 7.51
C ALA A 41 0.37 5.70 8.37
N LEU A 42 1.29 6.57 7.95
CA LEU A 42 2.60 6.73 8.57
C LEU A 42 2.52 7.31 10.00
N GLU A 43 1.52 8.14 10.30
CA GLU A 43 1.28 8.68 11.65
C GLU A 43 0.97 7.59 12.69
N ARG A 44 0.50 6.42 12.25
CA ARG A 44 0.21 5.28 13.13
C ARG A 44 1.42 4.38 13.36
N LEU A 45 2.49 4.58 12.60
CA LEU A 45 3.71 3.76 12.65
C LEU A 45 4.84 4.46 13.43
N GLY A 46 4.77 5.77 13.58
CA GLY A 46 5.72 6.57 14.36
C GLY A 46 5.35 6.67 15.85
N PRO A 47 6.28 7.14 16.69
CA PRO A 47 5.97 7.51 18.08
C PRO A 47 4.92 8.64 18.11
N PRO A 48 4.03 8.66 19.11
CA PRO A 48 2.87 9.58 19.17
C PRO A 48 3.22 11.08 19.34
N ALA A 49 4.50 11.46 19.30
CA ALA A 49 4.98 12.71 19.85
C ALA A 49 5.21 13.85 18.82
N SER A 50 4.99 13.63 17.52
CA SER A 50 5.05 14.71 16.53
C SER A 50 3.67 14.96 15.93
N PRO A 51 3.22 16.22 15.79
CA PRO A 51 1.99 16.51 15.07
C PRO A 51 2.08 15.89 13.66
N PRO A 52 1.05 15.18 13.21
CA PRO A 52 1.08 14.56 11.89
C PRO A 52 1.27 15.67 10.84
N PRO A 53 2.21 15.50 9.89
CA PRO A 53 2.35 16.44 8.79
C PRO A 53 1.06 16.50 7.96
N ALA A 54 0.91 17.55 7.15
CA ALA A 54 -0.27 17.73 6.31
C ALA A 54 -0.54 16.49 5.44
N PRO A 55 -1.80 16.09 5.24
CA PRO A 55 -2.12 14.89 4.48
C PRO A 55 -1.51 14.93 3.08
N ARG A 56 -0.66 13.95 2.78
CA ARG A 56 -0.01 13.82 1.48
C ARG A 56 0.48 12.39 1.26
N PRO A 57 0.43 11.88 0.02
CA PRO A 57 1.12 10.66 -0.34
C PRO A 57 2.63 10.93 -0.31
N GLU A 58 3.37 10.07 0.37
CA GLU A 58 4.85 10.06 0.33
C GLU A 58 5.34 9.09 -0.75
N VAL A 59 4.66 7.95 -0.92
CA VAL A 59 4.99 6.94 -1.92
C VAL A 59 3.70 6.33 -2.48
N VAL A 60 3.67 6.10 -3.79
CA VAL A 60 2.62 5.32 -4.46
C VAL A 60 3.27 4.06 -5.04
N LEU A 61 2.78 2.90 -4.62
CA LEU A 61 3.23 1.61 -5.12
C LEU A 61 2.20 1.04 -6.09
N ARG A 62 2.62 0.84 -7.34
CA ARG A 62 1.82 0.21 -8.38
C ARG A 62 2.37 -1.17 -8.71
N PHE A 63 1.55 -2.20 -8.53
CA PHE A 63 1.92 -3.57 -8.84
C PHE A 63 1.14 -4.06 -10.05
N ALA A 64 1.85 -4.49 -11.10
CA ALA A 64 1.24 -4.97 -12.35
C ALA A 64 0.81 -6.45 -12.30
N GLY A 65 1.12 -7.13 -11.20
CA GLY A 65 0.99 -8.59 -11.10
C GLY A 65 2.28 -9.29 -11.50
#